data_AF-A0A3D0XXL0-F1
#
_entry.id   AF-A0A3D0XXL0-F1
#
_cell.length_a   1.000
_cell.length_b   1.000
_cell.length_c   1.000
_cell.angle_alpha   90.00
_cell.angle_beta   90.00
_cell.angle_gamma   90.00
#
_symmetry.space_group_name_H-M   'P 1'
#
loop_
_entity.id
_entity.type
_entity.pdbx_description
1 polymer ?
#
loop_
_entity_poly.entity_id
_entity_poly.type
_entity_poly.pdbx_seq_one_letter_code
_entity_poly.pdbx_strand_id
1 'polypeptide(L)' 'NIMAFTKEFNERTKKDAGLIIPVIITVYADRSFTFVTKTPPAAVLIKKACGIDKASGEPNKNKVA' A
#
# COMPACT_ATOMS: atom_id res chain seq x y z
N ASN A 1 -1.70 -4.88 -20.41
CA ASN A 1 -3.14 -4.55 -20.52
C ASN A 1 -3.53 -3.77 -19.26
N ILE A 2 -3.54 -2.44 -19.31
CA ILE A 2 -3.58 -1.58 -18.11
C ILE A 2 -4.95 -1.61 -17.40
N MET A 3 -6.06 -1.70 -18.15
CA MET A 3 -7.42 -1.75 -17.58
C MET A 3 -7.68 -3.02 -16.77
N ALA A 4 -7.11 -4.16 -17.20
CA ALA A 4 -7.25 -5.42 -16.48
C ALA A 4 -6.56 -5.34 -15.11
N PHE A 5 -5.35 -4.77 -15.07
CA PHE A 5 -4.62 -4.54 -13.83
C PHE A 5 -5.37 -3.60 -12.87
N THR A 6 -5.85 -2.44 -13.35
CA THR A 6 -6.56 -1.49 -12.46
C THR A 6 -7.82 -2.08 -11.88
N LYS A 7 -8.58 -2.88 -12.65
CA LYS A 7 -9.79 -3.53 -12.14
C LYS A 7 -9.47 -4.57 -11.07
N GLU A 8 -8.53 -5.47 -11.34
CA GLU A 8 -8.17 -6.56 -10.43
C GLU A 8 -7.47 -6.03 -9.16
N PHE A 9 -6.61 -5.02 -9.31
CA PHE A 9 -5.99 -4.33 -8.17
C PHE A 9 -7.04 -3.65 -7.30
N ASN A 10 -7.95 -2.88 -7.89
CA ASN A 10 -9.01 -2.20 -7.14
C ASN A 10 -9.92 -3.22 -6.43
N GLU A 11 -10.27 -4.34 -7.06
CA GLU A 11 -11.06 -5.41 -6.43
C GLU A 11 -10.36 -6.04 -5.23
N ARG A 12 -9.06 -6.39 -5.35
CA ARG A 12 -8.27 -6.96 -4.26
C ARG A 12 -8.04 -5.97 -3.12
N THR A 13 -7.99 -4.67 -3.42
CA THR A 13 -7.72 -3.60 -2.46
C THR A 13 -8.97 -2.86 -1.95
N LYS A 14 -10.18 -3.31 -2.31
CA LYS A 14 -11.46 -2.72 -1.86
C LYS A 14 -11.54 -2.54 -0.34
N LYS A 15 -10.96 -3.47 0.42
CA LYS A 15 -10.98 -3.46 1.90
C LYS A 15 -10.03 -2.42 2.50
N ASP A 16 -8.99 -2.04 1.76
CA ASP A 16 -7.93 -1.14 2.17
C ASP A 16 -8.05 0.23 1.47
N ALA A 17 -9.26 0.59 1.04
CA ALA A 17 -9.53 1.86 0.38
C ALA A 17 -9.03 3.05 1.22
N GLY A 18 -8.19 3.88 0.60
CA GLY A 18 -7.53 5.04 1.25
C GLY A 18 -6.16 4.74 1.86
N LEU A 19 -5.63 3.52 1.74
CA LEU A 19 -4.26 3.17 2.11
C LEU A 19 -3.39 2.99 0.85
N ILE A 20 -2.13 3.43 0.92
CA ILE A 20 -1.15 3.20 -0.15
C ILE A 20 -0.68 1.74 -0.05
N ILE A 21 -1.02 0.94 -1.06
CA ILE A 21 -0.70 -0.50 -1.10
C ILE A 21 0.42 -0.72 -2.11
N PRO A 22 1.61 -1.16 -1.68
CA PRO A 22 2.70 -1.46 -2.58
C PRO A 22 2.41 -2.73 -3.36
N VAL A 23 2.68 -2.70 -4.67
CA VAL A 23 2.47 -3.82 -5.58
C VAL A 23 3.76 -4.15 -6.31
N ILE A 24 4.08 -5.44 -6.42
CA ILE A 24 5.11 -5.92 -7.33
C ILE A 24 4.42 -6.49 -8.55
N ILE A 25 4.75 -5.97 -9.73
CA ILE A 25 4.23 -6.43 -11.03
C ILE A 25 5.38 -7.11 -11.77
N THR A 26 5.16 -8.35 -12.18
CA THR A 26 6.06 -9.12 -13.04
C THR A 26 5.42 -9.24 -14.42
N VAL A 27 6.10 -8.72 -15.44
CA VAL A 27 5.65 -8.74 -16.83
C VAL A 27 6.44 -9.78 -17.61
N TYR A 28 5.74 -10.63 -18.36
CA TYR A 28 6.34 -11.69 -19.18
C TYR A 28 6.38 -11.27 -20.66
N ALA A 29 7.21 -11.98 -21.46
CA ALA A 29 7.45 -11.67 -22.88
C ALA A 29 6.20 -11.83 -23.76
N ASP A 30 5.25 -12.67 -23.35
CA ASP A 30 3.95 -12.88 -23.97
C ASP A 30 2.93 -11.76 -23.65
N ARG A 31 3.37 -10.68 -22.99
CA ARG A 31 2.54 -9.56 -22.50
C ARG A 31 1.55 -9.96 -21.41
N SER A 32 1.67 -11.17 -20.85
CA SER A 32 1.01 -11.52 -19.61
C SER A 32 1.69 -10.81 -18.44
N PHE A 33 0.95 -10.64 -17.36
CA PHE A 33 1.46 -10.02 -16.15
C PHE A 33 0.92 -10.76 -14.93
N THR A 34 1.72 -10.84 -13.89
CA THR A 34 1.31 -11.30 -12.56
C THR A 34 1.65 -10.20 -11.57
N PHE A 35 0.83 -10.05 -10.53
CA PHE A 35 1.12 -9.04 -9.51
C PHE A 35 0.80 -9.57 -8.12
N VAL A 36 1.59 -9.12 -7.15
CA VAL A 36 1.42 -9.44 -5.74
C VAL A 36 1.21 -8.13 -4.98
N THR A 37 0.05 -8.02 -4.33
CA THR A 37 -0.26 -6.95 -3.38
C THR A 37 0.43 -7.25 -2.06
N LYS A 38 1.34 -6.38 -1.63
CA LYS A 38 1.92 -6.47 -0.28
C LYS A 38 1.01 -5.80 0.73
N THR A 39 1.25 -6.07 2.01
CA THR A 39 0.58 -5.37 3.10
C THR A 39 0.92 -3.88 3.05
N PRO A 40 -0.07 -2.98 3.24
CA PRO A 40 0.19 -1.55 3.33
C PRO A 40 1.24 -1.28 4.44
N PRO A 41 2.11 -0.27 4.29
CA PRO A 41 3.19 -0.03 5.23
C PRO A 41 2.65 0.11 6.65
N ALA A 42 3.25 -0.61 7.60
CA ALA A 42 2.85 -0.57 9.01
C ALA A 42 2.81 0.88 9.55
N ALA A 43 3.67 1.77 9.04
CA ALA A 43 3.65 3.18 9.38
C ALA A 43 2.32 3.89 9.06
N VAL A 44 1.66 3.54 7.95
CA VAL A 44 0.35 4.13 7.58
C VAL A 44 -0.75 3.53 8.46
N LEU A 45 -0.69 2.24 8.76
CA LEU A 45 -1.63 1.58 9.66
C LEU A 45 -1.55 2.13 11.09
N ILE A 46 -0.33 2.33 11.61
CA ILE A 46 -0.09 2.91 12.94
C ILE A 46 -0.55 4.37 12.97
N LYS A 47 -0.20 5.19 11.96
CA LYS A 47 -0.68 6.57 11.86
C LYS A 47 -2.21 6.68 11.85
N LYS A 48 -2.87 5.81 11.06
CA LYS A 48 -4.34 5.77 10.97
C LYS A 48 -4.98 5.30 12.29
N ALA A 49 -4.39 4.31 12.96
CA ALA A 49 -4.84 3.84 14.27
C ALA A 49 -4.64 4.89 15.38
N CYS A 50 -3.56 5.67 15.31
CA CYS A 50 -3.26 6.73 16.28
C CYS A 50 -3.88 8.09 15.92
N GLY A 51 -4.49 8.25 14.74
CA GLY A 51 -5.12 9.51 14.31
C GLY A 51 -4.14 10.68 14.11
N ILE A 52 -2.85 10.40 13.87
CA ILE A 52 -1.80 11.42 13.76
C ILE A 52 -1.31 11.55 12.31
N ASP A 53 -1.38 12.75 11.75
CA ASP A 53 -0.94 13.05 10.38
C ASP A 53 0.59 13.01 10.21
N LYS A 54 1.33 13.36 11.28
CA LYS A 54 2.80 13.31 11.34
C LYS A 54 3.26 12.29 12.37
N ALA A 55 4.06 11.32 11.90
CA ALA A 55 4.91 10.52 12.79
C ALA A 55 6.16 11.33 13.15
N SER A 56 6.85 10.92 14.21
CA SER A 56 8.04 11.61 14.71
C SER A 56 9.09 11.81 13.62
N GLY A 57 9.60 13.04 13.49
CA GLY A 57 10.73 13.37 12.62
C GLY A 57 12.06 12.82 13.11
N GLU A 58 12.17 12.44 14.39
CA GLU A 58 13.33 11.76 14.98
C GLU A 58 12.83 10.54 15.80
N PRO A 59 12.90 9.33 15.24
CA PRO A 59 12.57 8.11 15.97
C PRO A 59 13.34 8.07 17.31
N ASN A 60 12.65 7.71 18.40
CA ASN A 60 13.17 7.62 19.78
C ASN A 60 13.51 8.93 20.53
N LYS A 61 13.46 10.12 19.92
CA LYS A 61 13.63 11.40 20.66
C LYS A 61 12.33 12.13 20.91
N ASN A 62 11.52 12.32 19.88
CA ASN A 62 10.21 12.96 20.00
C ASN A 62 9.12 11.91 19.88
N LYS A 63 8.62 11.39 21.00
CA LYS A 63 7.51 10.45 20.96
C LYS A 63 6.21 11.20 20.74
N VAL A 64 5.41 10.73 19.77
CA VAL A 64 4.08 11.28 19.46
C VAL A 64 2.96 10.53 20.21
N ALA A 65 3.35 9.62 21.11
CA ALA A 65 2.52 8.91 22.09
C ALA A 65 3.39 8.52 23.30
#